data_AF-A0ABC9QJ18-F1
#
_entry.id   AF-A0ABC9QJ18-F1
#
_cell.length_a   1.000
_cell.length_b   1.000
_cell.length_c   1.000
_cell.angle_alpha   90.00
_cell.angle_beta   90.00
_cell.angle_gamma   90.00
#
_symmetry.space_group_name_H-M   'P 1'
#
loop_
_entity.id
_entity.type
_entity.pdbx_description
1 polymer ?
#
loop_
_entity_poly.entity_id
_entity_poly.type
_entity_poly.pdbx_seq_one_letter_code
_entity_poly.pdbx_strand_id
1 'polypeptide(L)'
;MFKKLLSVVALGALLSSSAFAEDILAKVSNGAISDNSAGVKVLSLDEMKEVKGGYRFQRDSAFDYYAGSLTSYGYVVLNDNSNDHREVSKQLGYSSSGYIVAKYRYVNNQKDYYLQYFSSKYGSGTNIWAYAGSPAYKILNEFRSKY
;
A
#
# COMPACT_ATOMS: atom_id res chain seq x y z
N MET A 1 -10.65 13.96 30.68
CA MET A 1 -10.77 13.16 29.44
C MET A 1 -11.80 13.73 28.46
N PHE A 2 -12.94 14.24 28.93
CA PHE A 2 -13.97 14.90 28.10
C PHE A 2 -13.44 16.00 27.14
N LYS A 3 -12.50 16.86 27.59
CA LYS A 3 -11.90 17.90 26.73
C LYS A 3 -11.14 17.36 25.52
N LYS A 4 -10.52 16.18 25.63
CA LYS A 4 -9.78 15.52 24.53
C LYS A 4 -10.70 14.78 23.56
N LEU A 5 -11.84 14.27 24.03
CA LEU A 5 -12.87 13.71 23.16
C LEU A 5 -13.61 14.80 22.37
N LEU A 6 -13.91 15.95 23.01
CA LEU A 6 -14.53 17.09 22.33
C LEU A 6 -13.67 17.61 21.17
N SER A 7 -12.35 17.67 21.34
CA SER A 7 -11.44 18.13 20.28
C SER A 7 -11.39 17.18 19.09
N VAL A 8 -11.49 15.86 19.31
CA VAL A 8 -11.48 14.86 18.23
C VAL A 8 -12.81 14.83 17.49
N VAL A 9 -13.94 14.93 18.20
CA VAL A 9 -15.27 15.01 17.60
C VAL A 9 -15.47 16.33 16.84
N ALA A 10 -14.98 17.45 17.39
CA ALA A 10 -14.96 18.72 16.67
C ALA A 10 -14.09 18.68 15.43
N LEU A 11 -12.90 18.07 15.47
CA LEU A 11 -12.08 17.86 14.27
C LEU A 11 -12.82 16.99 13.24
N GLY A 12 -13.46 15.90 13.66
CA GLY A 12 -14.24 15.04 12.76
C GLY A 12 -15.43 15.77 12.13
N ALA A 13 -16.11 16.65 12.88
CA ALA A 13 -17.20 17.48 12.39
C ALA A 13 -16.71 18.60 11.45
N LEU A 14 -15.55 19.22 11.72
CA LEU A 14 -14.92 20.20 10.82
C LEU A 14 -14.45 19.53 9.51
N LEU A 15 -13.83 18.36 9.57
CA LEU A 15 -13.36 17.63 8.39
C LEU A 15 -14.49 17.10 7.50
N SER A 16 -15.72 16.98 8.04
CA SER A 16 -16.90 16.52 7.30
C SER A 16 -17.75 17.65 6.69
N SER A 17 -17.52 18.91 7.08
CA SER A 17 -18.14 20.05 6.42
C SER A 17 -17.33 20.48 5.20
N SER A 18 -17.96 20.42 4.02
CA SER A 18 -17.40 20.83 2.72
C SER A 18 -16.86 22.28 2.70
N ALA A 19 -17.27 23.13 3.64
CA ALA A 19 -16.79 24.50 3.82
C ALA A 19 -15.32 24.60 4.31
N PHE A 20 -14.67 23.50 4.66
CA PHE A 20 -13.25 23.45 5.01
C PHE A 20 -12.37 22.71 4.00
N ALA A 21 -12.92 22.33 2.84
CA ALA A 21 -12.19 21.64 1.78
C ALA A 21 -11.39 22.58 0.85
N GLU A 22 -11.51 23.90 1.00
CA GLU A 22 -10.87 24.88 0.12
C GLU A 22 -9.34 25.00 0.30
N ASP A 23 -8.79 24.51 1.42
CA ASP A 23 -7.33 24.42 1.62
C ASP A 23 -6.98 23.41 2.74
N ILE A 24 -7.06 22.12 2.41
CA ILE A 24 -6.82 21.04 3.38
C ILE A 24 -5.35 21.04 3.80
N LEU A 25 -4.44 21.23 2.85
CA LEU A 25 -3.02 21.24 3.12
C LEU A 25 -2.61 22.39 4.05
N ALA A 26 -3.18 23.60 3.90
CA ALA A 26 -2.88 24.70 4.82
C ALA A 26 -3.35 24.41 6.24
N LYS A 27 -4.49 23.72 6.39
CA LYS A 27 -5.00 23.35 7.72
C LYS A 27 -4.14 22.30 8.41
N VAL A 28 -3.67 21.29 7.66
CA VAL A 28 -2.85 20.21 8.22
C VAL A 28 -1.42 20.66 8.49
N SER A 29 -0.88 21.53 7.63
CA SER A 29 0.49 22.03 7.73
C SER A 29 0.63 23.31 8.57
N ASN A 30 -0.46 23.79 9.16
CA ASN A 30 -0.52 25.08 9.87
C ASN A 30 -0.02 26.26 9.01
N GLY A 31 -0.40 26.26 7.73
CA GLY A 31 -0.08 27.30 6.75
C GLY A 31 1.27 27.17 6.06
N ALA A 32 2.06 26.12 6.35
CA ALA A 32 3.37 25.91 5.71
C ALA A 32 3.26 25.49 4.23
N ILE A 33 2.18 24.80 3.86
CA ILE A 33 1.88 24.34 2.51
C ILE A 33 0.36 24.48 2.28
N SER A 34 -0.04 24.89 1.08
CA SER A 34 -1.45 25.12 0.70
C SER A 34 -1.79 24.36 -0.58
N ASP A 35 -3.07 24.03 -0.77
CA ASP A 35 -3.61 23.46 -2.02
C ASP A 35 -3.31 24.33 -3.25
N ASN A 36 -3.07 25.63 -3.03
CA ASN A 36 -2.71 26.62 -4.07
C ASN A 36 -1.21 26.92 -4.15
N SER A 37 -0.36 26.20 -3.40
CA SER A 37 1.09 26.43 -3.43
C SER A 37 1.68 26.04 -4.77
N ALA A 38 2.75 26.73 -5.18
CA ALA A 38 3.50 26.37 -6.38
C ALA A 38 4.01 24.91 -6.27
N GLY A 39 3.65 24.09 -7.25
CA GLY A 39 3.97 22.65 -7.27
C GLY A 39 2.89 21.73 -6.65
N VAL A 40 1.81 22.29 -6.10
CA VAL A 40 0.63 21.52 -5.68
C VAL A 40 -0.41 21.57 -6.79
N LYS A 41 -0.97 20.40 -7.13
CA LYS A 41 -2.06 20.28 -8.11
C LYS A 41 -3.25 19.60 -7.46
N VAL A 42 -4.34 20.35 -7.32
CA VAL A 42 -5.65 19.77 -7.01
C VAL A 42 -6.17 19.11 -8.28
N LEU A 43 -6.44 17.80 -8.22
CA LEU A 43 -6.95 17.05 -9.35
C LEU A 43 -8.46 17.24 -9.49
N SER A 44 -8.94 17.48 -10.70
CA SER A 44 -10.37 17.38 -11.02
C SER A 44 -10.87 15.94 -10.89
N LEU A 45 -12.19 15.74 -10.83
CA LEU A 45 -12.78 14.40 -10.72
C LEU A 45 -12.37 13.46 -11.85
N ASP A 46 -12.15 13.99 -13.06
CA ASP A 46 -11.70 13.18 -14.19
C ASP A 46 -10.21 12.88 -14.10
N GLU A 47 -9.38 13.84 -13.69
CA GLU A 47 -7.96 13.60 -13.44
C GLU A 47 -7.72 12.61 -12.29
N MET A 48 -8.58 12.59 -11.26
CA MET A 48 -8.54 11.59 -10.19
C MET A 48 -8.75 10.17 -10.73
N LYS A 49 -9.62 9.98 -11.74
CA LYS A 49 -9.82 8.67 -12.40
C LYS A 49 -8.62 8.26 -13.25
N GLU A 50 -7.84 9.25 -13.69
CA GLU A 50 -6.61 9.07 -14.46
C GLU A 50 -5.36 8.88 -13.60
N VAL A 51 -5.46 9.00 -12.27
CA VAL A 51 -4.39 8.55 -11.36
C VAL A 51 -4.31 7.03 -11.44
N LYS A 52 -3.59 6.54 -12.44
CA LYS A 52 -3.25 5.12 -12.63
C LYS A 52 -1.99 4.81 -11.83
N GLY A 53 -2.01 3.73 -11.05
CA GLY A 53 -0.83 3.28 -10.32
C GLY A 53 -1.19 2.40 -9.12
N GLY A 54 -0.14 1.98 -8.40
CA GLY A 54 -0.28 1.05 -7.29
C GLY A 54 -0.21 -0.42 -7.74
N TYR A 55 -0.63 -1.31 -6.84
CA TYR A 55 -0.49 -2.74 -7.03
C TYR A 55 -1.81 -3.47 -6.78
N ARG A 56 -2.10 -4.40 -7.69
CA ARG A 56 -3.14 -5.39 -7.50
C ARG A 56 -2.56 -6.60 -6.79
N PHE A 57 -3.29 -7.11 -5.80
CA PHE A 57 -2.88 -8.28 -5.03
C PHE A 57 -3.84 -9.43 -5.33
N GLN A 58 -3.36 -10.41 -6.11
CA GLN A 58 -4.15 -11.58 -6.45
C GLN A 58 -3.82 -12.73 -5.51
N ARG A 59 -4.80 -13.11 -4.69
CA ARG A 59 -4.70 -14.28 -3.82
C ARG A 59 -4.37 -15.52 -4.65
N ASP A 60 -3.32 -16.24 -4.27
CA ASP A 60 -2.96 -17.51 -4.91
C ASP A 60 -2.40 -18.47 -3.87
N SER A 61 -3.16 -19.54 -3.61
CA SER A 61 -2.85 -20.52 -2.55
C SER A 61 -1.60 -21.34 -2.84
N ALA A 62 -1.11 -21.35 -4.09
CA ALA A 62 0.15 -22.00 -4.42
C ALA A 62 1.35 -21.38 -3.68
N PHE A 63 1.24 -20.12 -3.26
CA PHE A 63 2.29 -19.41 -2.52
C PHE A 63 2.06 -19.39 -1.01
N ASP A 64 1.04 -20.10 -0.51
CA ASP A 64 0.86 -20.23 0.92
C ASP A 64 1.97 -21.07 1.54
N TYR A 65 2.13 -20.91 2.83
CA TYR A 65 2.95 -21.81 3.62
C TYR A 65 2.11 -22.31 4.78
N TYR A 66 2.01 -23.62 4.96
CA TYR A 66 1.22 -24.25 6.01
C TYR A 66 2.15 -24.99 6.96
N ALA A 67 2.46 -24.38 8.10
CA ALA A 67 3.34 -24.94 9.11
C ALA A 67 2.84 -24.57 10.52
N GLY A 68 1.62 -24.99 10.84
CA GLY A 68 1.00 -24.71 12.14
C GLY A 68 0.88 -23.21 12.41
N SER A 69 1.51 -22.74 13.48
CA SER A 69 1.51 -21.33 13.89
C SER A 69 2.23 -20.39 12.91
N LEU A 70 2.99 -20.91 11.95
CA LEU A 70 3.69 -20.13 10.93
C LEU A 70 2.96 -20.08 9.59
N THR A 71 1.65 -20.36 9.59
CA THR A 71 0.83 -20.30 8.37
C THR A 71 0.87 -18.90 7.76
N SER A 72 1.15 -18.81 6.45
CA SER A 72 1.20 -17.57 5.69
C SER A 72 0.36 -17.64 4.43
N TYR A 73 -0.24 -16.51 4.06
CA TYR A 73 -1.11 -16.41 2.90
C TYR A 73 -0.47 -15.57 1.79
N GLY A 74 -0.36 -16.14 0.60
CA GLY A 74 0.32 -15.53 -0.55
C GLY A 74 -0.60 -14.78 -1.52
N TYR A 75 -0.13 -13.62 -1.97
CA TYR A 75 -0.78 -12.80 -2.99
C TYR A 75 0.25 -12.42 -4.05
N VAL A 76 0.02 -12.80 -5.30
CA VAL A 76 0.85 -12.33 -6.42
C VAL A 76 0.63 -10.83 -6.57
N VAL A 77 1.73 -10.10 -6.66
CA VAL A 77 1.71 -8.65 -6.87
C VAL A 77 1.72 -8.40 -8.38
N LEU A 78 0.69 -7.69 -8.86
CA LEU A 78 0.56 -7.26 -10.25
C LEU A 78 0.55 -5.74 -10.30
N ASN A 79 1.01 -5.19 -11.42
CA ASN A 79 0.77 -3.78 -11.72
C ASN A 79 -0.74 -3.57 -11.85
N ASP A 80 -1.30 -2.62 -11.11
CA ASP A 80 -2.76 -2.40 -11.10
C ASP A 80 -3.31 -1.97 -12.47
N ASN A 81 -2.51 -1.23 -13.24
CA ASN A 81 -2.90 -0.73 -14.56
C ASN A 81 -2.85 -1.81 -15.64
N SER A 82 -1.75 -2.58 -15.72
CA SER A 82 -1.55 -3.59 -16.77
C SER A 82 -2.03 -4.99 -16.38
N ASN A 83 -2.30 -5.23 -15.09
CA ASN A 83 -2.55 -6.57 -14.52
C ASN A 83 -1.41 -7.57 -14.83
N ASP A 84 -0.17 -7.09 -14.95
CA ASP A 84 0.99 -7.93 -15.25
C ASP A 84 1.93 -8.04 -14.04
N HIS A 85 2.24 -9.28 -13.61
CA HIS A 85 3.22 -9.54 -12.56
C HIS A 85 4.66 -9.29 -13.04
N ARG A 86 4.91 -9.40 -14.35
CA ARG A 86 6.24 -9.35 -14.96
C ARG A 86 6.84 -7.96 -14.83
N GLU A 87 6.01 -6.93 -14.95
CA GLU A 87 6.40 -5.54 -14.73
C GLU A 87 6.86 -5.29 -13.30
N VAL A 88 6.14 -5.85 -12.32
CA VAL A 88 6.52 -5.75 -10.91
C VAL A 88 7.84 -6.47 -10.66
N SER A 89 8.02 -7.69 -11.16
CA SER A 89 9.29 -8.43 -11.04
C SER A 89 10.46 -7.64 -11.63
N LYS A 90 10.30 -7.04 -12.82
CA LYS A 90 11.31 -6.18 -13.45
C LYS A 90 11.61 -4.92 -12.63
N GLN A 91 10.59 -4.26 -12.09
CA GLN A 91 10.72 -3.05 -11.27
C GLN A 91 11.60 -3.28 -10.03
N LEU A 92 11.57 -4.50 -9.48
CA LEU A 92 12.39 -4.92 -8.34
C LEU A 92 13.74 -5.53 -8.74
N GLY A 93 14.07 -5.59 -10.04
CA GLY A 93 15.33 -6.14 -10.54
C GLY A 93 15.38 -7.67 -10.61
N TYR A 94 14.24 -8.36 -10.55
CA TYR A 94 14.16 -9.82 -10.69
C TYR A 94 13.81 -10.26 -12.11
N SER A 95 13.95 -11.56 -12.40
CA SER A 95 13.52 -12.13 -13.67
C SER A 95 12.03 -11.88 -13.87
N SER A 96 11.67 -11.41 -15.07
CA SER A 96 10.27 -11.18 -15.45
C SER A 96 9.40 -12.44 -15.41
N SER A 97 9.99 -13.62 -15.58
CA SER A 97 9.27 -14.91 -15.48
C SER A 97 8.95 -15.32 -14.04
N GLY A 98 9.61 -14.71 -13.05
CA GLY A 98 9.35 -14.96 -11.64
C GLY A 98 8.22 -14.10 -11.09
N TYR A 99 7.87 -14.38 -9.84
CA TYR A 99 6.73 -13.80 -9.15
C TYR A 99 7.19 -13.05 -7.90
N ILE A 100 6.72 -11.81 -7.77
CA ILE A 100 6.76 -11.09 -6.50
C ILE A 100 5.47 -11.42 -5.78
N VAL A 101 5.61 -11.91 -4.55
CA VAL A 101 4.49 -12.36 -3.73
C VAL A 101 4.51 -11.58 -2.43
N ALA A 102 3.41 -10.89 -2.16
CA ALA A 102 3.15 -10.28 -0.87
C ALA A 102 2.48 -11.29 0.04
N LYS A 103 2.96 -11.38 1.29
CA LYS A 103 2.52 -12.38 2.25
C LYS A 103 2.25 -11.74 3.59
N TYR A 104 1.27 -12.27 4.30
CA TYR A 104 1.12 -12.04 5.72
C TYR A 104 1.02 -13.36 6.47
N ARG A 105 1.44 -13.35 7.73
CA ARG A 105 1.28 -14.45 8.70
C ARG A 105 0.90 -13.90 10.05
N TYR A 106 0.34 -14.72 10.92
CA TYR A 106 0.07 -14.34 12.30
C TYR A 106 1.26 -14.67 13.19
N VAL A 107 1.85 -13.67 13.83
CA VAL A 107 2.89 -13.81 14.85
C VAL A 107 2.40 -13.10 16.10
N ASN A 108 2.25 -13.81 17.22
CA ASN A 108 1.75 -13.25 18.48
C ASN A 108 0.42 -12.48 18.32
N ASN A 109 -0.53 -13.06 17.58
CA ASN A 109 -1.84 -12.46 17.25
C ASN A 109 -1.76 -11.14 16.45
N GLN A 110 -0.60 -10.81 15.89
CA GLN A 110 -0.42 -9.66 15.00
C GLN A 110 -0.03 -10.14 13.60
N LYS A 111 -0.46 -9.40 12.58
CA LYS A 111 -0.06 -9.69 11.21
C LYS A 111 1.36 -9.18 10.98
N ASP A 112 2.24 -10.10 10.63
CA ASP A 112 3.57 -9.81 10.11
C ASP A 112 3.51 -9.88 8.58
N TYR A 113 4.03 -8.85 7.90
CA TYR A 113 3.91 -8.66 6.46
C TYR A 113 5.28 -8.66 5.81
N TYR A 114 5.42 -9.38 4.71
CA TYR A 114 6.70 -9.51 4.02
C TYR A 114 6.51 -9.79 2.54
N LEU A 115 7.59 -9.59 1.78
CA LEU A 115 7.65 -9.86 0.35
C LEU A 115 8.61 -11.01 0.07
N GLN A 116 8.27 -11.83 -0.92
CA GLN A 116 9.12 -12.90 -1.41
C GLN A 116 9.17 -12.90 -2.93
N TYR A 117 10.34 -13.23 -3.48
CA TYR A 117 10.53 -13.53 -4.89
C TYR A 117 10.54 -15.05 -5.09
N PHE A 118 9.76 -15.52 -6.06
CA PHE A 118 9.74 -16.91 -6.50
C PHE A 118 10.18 -16.98 -7.96
N SER A 119 11.23 -17.75 -8.26
CA SER A 119 11.68 -17.96 -9.64
C SER A 119 10.67 -18.75 -10.49
N SER A 120 9.80 -19.52 -9.84
CA SER A 120 8.69 -20.26 -10.43
C SER A 120 7.56 -20.42 -9.41
N LYS A 121 6.34 -20.71 -9.88
CA LYS A 121 5.14 -20.81 -9.03
C LYS A 121 5.23 -21.89 -7.94
N TYR A 122 6.03 -22.94 -8.15
CA TYR A 122 6.17 -24.08 -7.23
C TYR A 122 7.56 -24.15 -6.59
N GLY A 123 8.33 -23.06 -6.65
CA GLY A 123 9.67 -22.99 -6.09
C GLY A 123 9.72 -22.49 -4.63
N SER A 124 10.93 -22.38 -4.09
CA SER A 124 11.18 -21.70 -2.82
C SER A 124 11.22 -20.18 -3.00
N GLY A 125 10.64 -19.46 -2.04
CA GLY A 125 10.64 -18.00 -2.02
C GLY A 125 11.89 -17.43 -1.34
N THR A 126 12.50 -16.42 -1.95
CA THR A 126 13.57 -15.62 -1.35
C THR A 126 12.98 -14.33 -0.78
N ASN A 127 13.23 -14.02 0.49
CA ASN A 127 12.73 -12.79 1.11
C ASN A 127 13.30 -11.54 0.41
N ILE A 128 12.44 -10.55 0.21
CA ILE A 128 12.79 -9.25 -0.36
C ILE A 128 12.82 -8.23 0.76
N TRP A 129 13.93 -7.50 0.90
CA TRP A 129 14.04 -6.46 1.90
C TRP A 129 13.35 -5.17 1.45
N ALA A 130 12.38 -4.70 2.23
CA ALA A 130 11.61 -3.50 1.95
C ALA A 130 12.07 -2.31 2.82
N TYR A 131 13.18 -1.68 2.45
CA TYR A 131 13.67 -0.47 3.14
C TYR A 131 12.93 0.79 2.67
N ALA A 132 12.85 1.81 3.53
CA ALA A 132 12.14 3.05 3.25
C ALA A 132 12.59 3.68 1.92
N GLY A 133 11.63 4.02 1.06
CA GLY A 133 11.89 4.59 -0.26
C GLY A 133 12.06 3.57 -1.41
N SER A 134 12.26 2.28 -1.10
CA SER A 134 12.35 1.23 -2.14
C SER A 134 11.01 0.95 -2.84
N PRO A 135 11.01 0.44 -4.09
CA PRO A 135 9.81 -0.12 -4.73
C PRO A 135 9.12 -1.19 -3.87
N ALA A 136 9.91 -2.07 -3.24
CA ALA A 136 9.44 -3.11 -2.32
C ALA A 136 8.65 -2.52 -1.14
N TYR A 137 9.13 -1.42 -0.55
CA TYR A 137 8.46 -0.75 0.55
C TYR A 137 7.11 -0.15 0.16
N LYS A 138 6.99 0.39 -1.06
CA LYS A 138 5.71 0.87 -1.59
C LYS A 138 4.70 -0.27 -1.71
N ILE A 139 5.11 -1.39 -2.31
CA ILE A 139 4.26 -2.60 -2.44
C ILE A 139 3.81 -3.09 -1.07
N LEU A 140 4.75 -3.22 -0.13
CA LEU A 140 4.46 -3.79 1.19
C LEU A 140 3.50 -2.90 1.99
N ASN A 141 3.65 -1.57 1.91
CA ASN A 141 2.73 -0.64 2.57
C ASN A 141 1.33 -0.68 1.97
N GLU A 142 1.22 -0.77 0.63
CA GLU A 142 -0.07 -0.89 -0.03
C GLU A 142 -0.74 -2.24 0.26
N PHE A 143 0.06 -3.30 0.41
CA PHE A 143 -0.46 -4.61 0.82
C PHE A 143 -1.01 -4.55 2.26
N ARG A 144 -0.25 -3.95 3.18
CA ARG A 144 -0.63 -3.79 4.60
C ARG A 144 -1.88 -2.93 4.79
N SER A 145 -2.13 -1.95 3.92
CA SER A 145 -3.34 -1.13 4.02
C SER A 145 -4.61 -1.87 3.57
N LYS A 146 -4.46 -2.94 2.79
CA LYS A 146 -5.57 -3.73 2.22
C LYS A 146 -5.85 -5.02 3.00
N TYR A 147 -4.85 -5.64 3.60
CA TYR A 147 -4.94 -6.94 4.27
C TYR A 147 -4.34 -6.89 5.66
#